data_AF-G8NSE6-F1
#
_entry.id   AF-G8NSE6-F1
#
_cell.length_a   1.000
_cell.length_b   1.000
_cell.length_c   1.000
_cell.angle_alpha   90.00
_cell.angle_beta   90.00
_cell.angle_gamma   90.00
#
_symmetry.space_group_name_H-M   'P 1'
#
loop_
_entity.id
_entity.type
_entity.pdbx_description
1 polymer ?
#
loop_
_entity_poly.entity_id
_entity_poly.type
_entity_poly.pdbx_seq_one_letter_code
_entity_poly.pdbx_strand_id
1 'polypeptide(L)'
;MPPFDPKFGFKNPNPNQPTKEYLDELQEFVRLHNFIEKVIGPWATQARISQIIAEDYDEYDRMESTLRNNLRTATAKTFTPRSPGQSQIGGTAYSYLGPAFKPLANPKDGYVEKYINRNITEQELVNGEAVVRMYTAVFMEAIGSNQFKDVYQEPATKKIIIQDSGGVLWVGGGQPLRALKWMEKYKYSVDPNTKKAARPIIRSFQLPANIYQQISAAAEPEDNGPANKDSSINVDVHAASDQWGVRGPSLAMMKEKAIPGSLISYADDLSFISPAYGGQVTYADVLRNRLGVPVDMTRDVEVFLTRPRDGVNAEFQDRHSFEGIADKLMCIYGVWTGNEQFLSESWRKTPGPARLDRMRRVLKDHGVIVDEGVWKKVTSAGNPSRLAQSGMEMLRRYNRPIT
;
A
#
# COMPACT_ATOMS: atom_id res chain seq x y z
N MET A 1 -2.61 -37.01 16.05
CA MET A 1 -3.36 -36.12 15.13
C MET A 1 -4.83 -36.42 15.29
N PRO A 2 -5.71 -35.41 15.47
CA PRO A 2 -7.14 -35.68 15.53
C PRO A 2 -7.59 -36.28 14.18
N PRO A 3 -8.45 -37.31 14.18
CA PRO A 3 -8.97 -37.89 12.95
C PRO A 3 -9.74 -36.83 12.16
N PHE A 4 -9.59 -36.86 10.84
CA PHE A 4 -10.38 -36.06 9.90
C PHE A 4 -11.87 -36.28 10.21
N ASP A 5 -12.57 -35.23 10.65
CA ASP A 5 -13.99 -35.35 10.99
C ASP A 5 -14.80 -35.43 9.68
N PRO A 6 -15.43 -36.57 9.35
CA PRO A 6 -16.22 -36.74 8.13
C PRO A 6 -17.44 -35.82 8.06
N LYS A 7 -17.74 -35.04 9.12
CA LYS A 7 -18.84 -34.08 9.15
C LYS A 7 -18.64 -32.83 8.29
N PHE A 8 -17.44 -32.55 7.78
CA PHE A 8 -17.16 -31.30 7.06
C PHE A 8 -17.53 -31.30 5.55
N GLY A 9 -18.64 -31.96 5.17
CA GLY A 9 -19.29 -31.77 3.86
C GLY A 9 -18.62 -32.42 2.64
N PHE A 10 -17.34 -32.79 2.73
CA PHE A 10 -16.62 -33.57 1.73
C PHE A 10 -16.89 -35.07 1.94
N LYS A 11 -18.02 -35.58 1.41
CA LYS A 11 -18.31 -37.03 1.43
C LYS A 11 -17.35 -37.78 0.50
N ASN A 12 -16.18 -38.17 1.00
CA ASN A 12 -15.36 -39.17 0.34
C ASN A 12 -15.88 -40.56 0.74
N PRO A 13 -16.33 -41.41 -0.19
CA PRO A 13 -16.74 -42.77 0.12
C PRO A 13 -15.59 -43.63 0.67
N ASN A 14 -14.33 -43.26 0.43
CA ASN A 14 -13.17 -43.92 1.01
C ASN A 14 -11.98 -42.94 1.22
N PRO A 15 -11.66 -42.51 2.45
CA PRO A 15 -10.56 -41.58 2.72
C PRO A 15 -9.17 -42.12 2.33
N ASN A 16 -9.03 -43.42 2.06
CA ASN A 16 -7.79 -44.00 1.56
C ASN A 16 -7.70 -44.00 0.02
N GLN A 17 -8.83 -43.84 -0.68
CA GLN A 17 -8.92 -43.84 -2.15
C GLN A 17 -9.90 -42.75 -2.61
N PRO A 18 -9.55 -41.46 -2.49
CA PRO A 18 -10.37 -40.37 -2.99
C PRO A 18 -10.56 -40.48 -4.50
N THR A 19 -11.78 -40.18 -4.97
CA THR A 19 -12.05 -40.09 -6.40
C THR A 19 -11.33 -38.88 -7.01
N LYS A 20 -11.10 -38.91 -8.33
CA LYS A 20 -10.53 -37.77 -9.05
C LYS A 20 -11.39 -36.50 -8.87
N GLU A 21 -12.70 -36.64 -9.03
CA GLU A 21 -13.68 -35.56 -8.87
C GLU A 21 -13.58 -34.92 -7.48
N TYR A 22 -13.46 -35.73 -6.42
CA TYR A 22 -13.24 -35.23 -5.06
C TYR A 22 -11.95 -34.41 -4.93
N LEU A 23 -10.85 -34.86 -5.53
CA LEU A 23 -9.57 -34.15 -5.49
C LEU A 23 -9.62 -32.85 -6.30
N ASP A 24 -10.34 -32.83 -7.42
CA ASP A 24 -10.50 -31.65 -8.27
C ASP A 24 -11.36 -30.59 -7.55
N GLU A 25 -12.49 -30.98 -6.93
CA GLU A 25 -13.29 -30.10 -6.06
C GLU A 25 -12.48 -29.55 -4.88
N LEU A 26 -11.68 -30.40 -4.23
CA LEU A 26 -10.83 -29.99 -3.12
C LEU A 26 -9.76 -28.99 -3.57
N GLN A 27 -9.21 -29.18 -4.76
CA GLN A 27 -8.25 -28.26 -5.36
C GLN A 27 -8.88 -26.90 -5.64
N GLU A 28 -10.11 -26.86 -6.18
CA GLU A 28 -10.82 -25.60 -6.39
C GLU A 28 -11.14 -24.90 -5.06
N PHE A 29 -11.56 -25.65 -4.04
CA PHE A 29 -11.79 -25.09 -2.71
C PHE A 29 -10.50 -24.51 -2.08
N VAL A 30 -9.36 -25.20 -2.22
CA VAL A 30 -8.06 -24.70 -1.77
C VAL A 30 -7.61 -23.48 -2.57
N ARG A 31 -7.89 -23.41 -3.88
CA ARG A 31 -7.66 -22.21 -4.68
C ARG A 31 -8.47 -21.03 -4.17
N LEU A 32 -9.76 -21.23 -3.88
CA LEU A 32 -10.60 -20.18 -3.29
C LEU A 32 -10.04 -19.73 -1.93
N HIS A 33 -9.65 -20.67 -1.06
CA HIS A 33 -9.02 -20.35 0.21
C HIS A 33 -7.74 -19.53 0.05
N ASN A 34 -6.85 -19.97 -0.84
CA ASN A 34 -5.61 -19.26 -1.14
C ASN A 34 -5.90 -17.87 -1.68
N PHE A 35 -6.91 -17.71 -2.54
CA PHE A 35 -7.33 -16.39 -3.02
C PHE A 35 -7.83 -15.50 -1.87
N ILE A 36 -8.70 -15.99 -0.98
CA ILE A 36 -9.19 -15.18 0.14
C ILE A 36 -8.06 -14.82 1.12
N GLU A 37 -7.28 -15.79 1.58
CA GLU A 37 -6.22 -15.56 2.58
C GLU A 37 -5.04 -14.78 2.01
N LYS A 38 -4.60 -15.12 0.80
CA LYS A 38 -3.41 -14.50 0.23
C LYS A 38 -3.73 -13.20 -0.48
N VAL A 39 -4.93 -13.00 -1.03
CA VAL A 39 -5.30 -11.81 -1.81
C VAL A 39 -6.24 -10.90 -1.07
N ILE A 40 -7.43 -11.38 -0.72
CA ILE A 40 -8.44 -10.53 -0.10
C ILE A 40 -7.97 -10.04 1.26
N GLY A 41 -7.41 -10.91 2.11
CA GLY A 41 -6.95 -10.54 3.46
C GLY A 41 -5.95 -9.37 3.48
N PRO A 42 -4.84 -9.43 2.72
CA PRO A 42 -3.90 -8.32 2.64
C PRO A 42 -4.48 -7.03 2.06
N TRP A 43 -5.27 -7.13 1.00
CA TRP A 43 -5.90 -5.96 0.41
C TRP A 43 -6.95 -5.34 1.33
N ALA A 44 -7.71 -6.15 2.06
CA ALA A 44 -8.61 -5.71 3.11
C ALA A 44 -7.85 -4.94 4.19
N THR A 45 -6.72 -5.48 4.64
CA THR A 45 -5.85 -4.85 5.65
C THR A 45 -5.31 -3.51 5.15
N GLN A 46 -4.76 -3.45 3.93
CA GLN A 46 -4.22 -2.21 3.35
C GLN A 46 -5.30 -1.16 3.09
N ALA A 47 -6.46 -1.59 2.61
CA ALA A 47 -7.60 -0.72 2.40
C ALA A 47 -8.09 -0.14 3.74
N ARG A 48 -8.16 -0.98 4.79
CA ARG A 48 -8.54 -0.56 6.14
C ARG A 48 -7.52 0.37 6.79
N ILE A 49 -6.22 0.12 6.64
CA ILE A 49 -5.16 1.04 7.12
C ILE A 49 -5.30 2.40 6.44
N SER A 50 -5.47 2.42 5.12
CA SER A 50 -5.65 3.67 4.38
C SER A 50 -6.94 4.41 4.81
N GLN A 51 -8.03 3.68 5.06
CA GLN A 51 -9.27 4.26 5.58
C GLN A 51 -9.05 4.89 6.96
N ILE A 52 -8.39 4.18 7.89
CA ILE A 52 -8.09 4.71 9.22
C ILE A 52 -7.24 5.98 9.12
N ILE A 53 -6.23 5.99 8.24
CA ILE A 53 -5.41 7.20 8.00
C ILE A 53 -6.27 8.38 7.50
N ALA A 54 -7.28 8.12 6.68
CA ALA A 54 -8.21 9.13 6.19
C ALA A 54 -9.19 9.61 7.28
N GLU A 55 -9.69 8.69 8.10
CA GLU A 55 -10.55 9.00 9.25
C GLU A 55 -9.80 9.83 10.30
N ASP A 56 -8.55 9.46 10.61
CA ASP A 56 -7.66 10.19 11.50
C ASP A 56 -7.46 11.62 10.98
N TYR A 57 -7.17 11.80 9.68
CA TYR A 57 -7.02 13.12 9.06
C TYR A 57 -8.24 14.02 9.32
N ASP A 58 -9.46 13.49 9.10
CA ASP A 58 -10.69 14.25 9.35
C ASP A 58 -10.95 14.51 10.82
N GLU A 59 -10.60 13.57 11.70
CA GLU A 59 -10.74 13.77 13.14
C GLU A 59 -9.84 14.92 13.58
N TYR A 60 -8.57 14.91 13.16
CA TYR A 60 -7.66 16.00 13.43
C TYR A 60 -8.17 17.34 12.91
N ASP A 61 -8.71 17.39 11.69
CA ASP A 61 -9.29 18.62 11.13
C ASP A 61 -10.45 19.16 11.98
N ARG A 62 -11.18 18.26 12.66
CA ARG A 62 -12.33 18.58 13.54
C ARG A 62 -11.97 18.83 15.01
N MET A 63 -10.78 18.49 15.48
CA MET A 63 -10.39 18.62 16.91
C MET A 63 -10.35 20.08 17.38
N GLU A 64 -10.57 20.36 18.67
CA GLU A 64 -10.49 21.70 19.25
C GLU A 64 -9.02 22.19 19.42
N SER A 65 -8.77 23.49 19.27
CA SER A 65 -7.43 24.11 19.25
C SER A 65 -6.53 23.79 20.46
N THR A 66 -7.12 23.55 21.64
CA THR A 66 -6.39 23.20 22.86
C THR A 66 -5.76 21.80 22.79
N LEU A 67 -6.46 20.81 22.20
CA LEU A 67 -5.92 19.46 21.97
C LEU A 67 -4.86 19.47 20.86
N ARG A 68 -5.00 20.36 19.87
CA ARG A 68 -4.05 20.54 18.75
C ARG A 68 -2.66 20.95 19.20
N ASN A 69 -2.53 21.74 20.26
CA ASN A 69 -1.23 22.22 20.75
C ASN A 69 -0.41 21.17 21.50
N ASN A 70 -1.04 20.11 22.01
CA ASN A 70 -0.37 19.07 22.81
C ASN A 70 0.24 17.93 21.97
N LEU A 71 -0.06 17.87 20.67
CA LEU A 71 0.37 16.78 19.77
C LEU A 71 1.71 17.02 19.04
N ARG A 72 2.40 18.13 19.31
CA ARG A 72 3.52 18.59 18.48
C ARG A 72 4.76 17.68 18.49
N THR A 73 4.96 16.92 19.55
CA THR A 73 6.13 16.03 19.71
C THR A 73 5.75 14.79 20.49
N ALA A 74 5.66 13.66 19.79
CA ALA A 74 5.65 12.35 20.45
C ALA A 74 7.10 11.89 20.64
N THR A 75 7.55 11.80 21.89
CA THR A 75 8.82 11.13 22.21
C THR A 75 8.53 9.64 22.32
N ALA A 76 9.08 8.84 21.40
CA ALA A 76 8.96 7.39 21.48
C ALA A 76 9.67 6.91 22.77
N LYS A 77 8.96 6.16 23.62
CA LYS A 77 9.56 5.48 24.78
C LYS A 77 10.57 4.44 24.26
N THR A 78 11.73 4.37 24.93
CA THR A 78 12.87 3.47 24.68
C THR A 78 12.50 2.17 23.96
N PHE A 79 13.00 2.00 22.74
CA PHE A 79 12.85 0.80 21.93
C PHE A 79 14.21 0.41 21.37
N THR A 80 14.65 -0.80 21.70
CA THR A 80 15.96 -1.31 21.28
C THR A 80 15.86 -1.86 19.85
N PRO A 81 16.75 -1.46 18.92
CA PRO A 81 16.80 -2.01 17.57
C PRO A 81 16.86 -3.54 17.57
N ARG A 82 16.05 -4.22 16.75
CA ARG A 82 16.03 -5.69 16.67
C ARG A 82 17.17 -6.28 15.82
N SER A 83 17.73 -5.53 14.87
CA SER A 83 18.91 -5.88 14.04
C SER A 83 19.37 -4.69 13.16
N PRO A 84 20.66 -4.55 12.80
CA PRO A 84 21.13 -3.62 11.77
C PRO A 84 20.47 -3.88 10.41
N GLY A 85 20.13 -2.83 9.66
CA GLY A 85 19.58 -2.93 8.29
C GLY A 85 18.09 -3.31 8.18
N GLN A 86 17.40 -3.61 9.28
CA GLN A 86 15.94 -3.76 9.27
C GLN A 86 15.25 -2.40 9.47
N SER A 87 14.23 -2.13 8.66
CA SER A 87 13.34 -0.99 8.87
C SER A 87 12.61 -1.12 10.21
N GLN A 88 12.50 -0.01 10.93
CA GLN A 88 11.85 0.09 12.23
C GLN A 88 10.87 1.24 12.22
N ILE A 89 9.69 1.01 12.78
CA ILE A 89 8.67 2.04 13.01
C ILE A 89 8.94 2.64 14.39
N GLY A 90 9.12 3.96 14.50
CA GLY A 90 9.16 4.63 15.81
C GLY A 90 10.47 4.51 16.61
N GLY A 91 11.64 4.56 15.98
CA GLY A 91 12.96 4.52 16.64
C GLY A 91 13.22 5.67 17.62
N THR A 92 13.91 5.38 18.72
CA THR A 92 14.04 6.31 19.87
C THR A 92 15.20 7.27 19.81
N ALA A 93 16.05 7.17 18.79
CA ALA A 93 17.13 8.13 18.55
C ALA A 93 16.62 9.45 17.95
N TYR A 94 15.30 9.59 17.76
CA TYR A 94 14.71 10.64 16.96
C TYR A 94 13.37 11.11 17.55
N SER A 95 13.15 12.43 17.54
CA SER A 95 11.86 13.01 17.89
C SER A 95 10.98 13.07 16.66
N TYR A 96 9.84 12.38 16.70
CA TYR A 96 8.87 12.45 15.61
C TYR A 96 8.14 13.77 15.66
N LEU A 97 8.10 14.44 14.51
CA LEU A 97 7.16 15.54 14.33
C LEU A 97 5.78 14.93 14.33
N GLY A 98 4.99 15.29 15.34
CA GLY A 98 3.59 15.00 15.30
C GLY A 98 2.91 15.81 14.20
N PRO A 99 1.62 15.55 14.00
CA PRO A 99 0.84 16.41 13.13
C PRO A 99 0.87 17.87 13.56
N ALA A 100 0.73 18.78 12.61
CA ALA A 100 0.72 20.21 12.90
C ALA A 100 -0.35 20.94 12.09
N PHE A 101 -0.89 22.00 12.67
CA PHE A 101 -1.82 22.91 12.00
C PHE A 101 -1.08 24.18 11.60
N LYS A 102 -1.31 24.66 10.37
CA LYS A 102 -0.84 25.96 9.91
C LYS A 102 -2.02 26.82 9.44
N PRO A 103 -2.13 28.08 9.88
CA PRO A 103 -3.17 28.98 9.38
C PRO A 103 -2.93 29.30 7.90
N LEU A 104 -3.97 29.18 7.08
CA LEU A 104 -4.03 29.64 5.70
C LEU A 104 -4.84 30.92 5.65
N ALA A 105 -4.35 31.96 4.96
CA ALA A 105 -5.16 33.14 4.71
C ALA A 105 -6.23 32.81 3.66
N ASN A 106 -7.51 32.87 4.05
CA ASN A 106 -8.67 32.78 3.17
C ASN A 106 -9.22 34.20 2.93
N PRO A 107 -9.24 34.68 1.68
CA PRO A 107 -9.75 36.01 1.34
C PRO A 107 -11.22 36.28 1.73
N LYS A 108 -12.03 35.23 1.91
CA LYS A 108 -13.46 35.36 2.21
C LYS A 108 -13.80 35.22 3.69
N ASP A 109 -13.05 34.39 4.42
CA ASP A 109 -13.45 33.92 5.76
C ASP A 109 -12.39 34.20 6.86
N GLY A 110 -11.31 34.93 6.55
CA GLY A 110 -10.21 35.14 7.50
C GLY A 110 -9.16 34.01 7.41
N TYR A 111 -8.65 33.50 8.54
CA TYR A 111 -7.70 32.38 8.51
C TYR A 111 -8.41 31.03 8.64
N VAL A 112 -8.12 30.09 7.75
CA VAL A 112 -8.51 28.68 7.88
C VAL A 112 -7.28 27.87 8.25
N GLU A 113 -7.24 27.28 9.44
CA GLU A 113 -6.16 26.37 9.81
C GLU A 113 -6.26 25.08 9.01
N LYS A 114 -5.12 24.61 8.47
CA LYS A 114 -5.04 23.33 7.79
C LYS A 114 -3.98 22.42 8.38
N TYR A 115 -4.34 21.15 8.36
CA TYR A 115 -3.58 20.06 8.92
C TYR A 115 -2.44 19.62 7.99
N ILE A 116 -1.28 19.31 8.58
CA ILE A 116 -0.15 18.69 7.93
C ILE A 116 0.01 17.29 8.50
N ASN A 117 -0.27 16.28 7.67
CA ASN A 117 -0.21 14.89 8.09
C ASN A 117 1.24 14.38 8.10
N ARG A 118 1.77 14.20 9.31
CA ARG A 118 3.07 13.56 9.59
C ARG A 118 2.79 12.32 10.40
N ASN A 119 2.85 11.16 9.76
CA ASN A 119 2.70 9.89 10.46
C ASN A 119 4.05 9.45 11.05
N ILE A 120 4.06 8.34 11.78
CA ILE A 120 5.28 7.72 12.27
C ILE A 120 6.07 7.19 11.07
N THR A 121 7.12 7.92 10.70
CA THR A 121 8.00 7.54 9.59
C THR A 121 8.83 6.30 9.93
N GLU A 122 8.86 5.34 9.00
CA GLU A 122 9.75 4.19 9.08
C GLU A 122 11.21 4.60 8.86
N GLN A 123 12.10 4.12 9.72
CA GLN A 123 13.53 4.44 9.71
C GLN A 123 14.36 3.18 9.50
N GLU A 124 15.54 3.34 8.91
CA GLU A 124 16.57 2.31 8.79
C GLU A 124 17.79 2.77 9.60
N LEU A 125 18.50 1.83 10.22
CA LEU A 125 19.82 2.10 10.80
C LEU A 125 20.91 1.68 9.83
N VAL A 126 21.68 2.65 9.35
CA VAL A 126 22.83 2.45 8.45
C VAL A 126 24.06 3.00 9.15
N ASN A 127 25.02 2.13 9.45
CA ASN A 127 26.25 2.50 10.16
C ASN A 127 26.03 3.22 11.50
N GLY A 128 24.94 2.87 12.20
CA GLY A 128 24.56 3.50 13.48
C GLY A 128 23.79 4.81 13.34
N GLU A 129 23.61 5.33 12.12
CA GLU A 129 22.82 6.53 11.85
C GLU A 129 21.40 6.17 11.40
N ALA A 130 20.43 6.92 11.90
CA ALA A 130 19.04 6.81 11.47
C ALA A 130 18.86 7.50 10.11
N VAL A 131 18.32 6.76 9.15
CA VAL A 131 18.00 7.25 7.81
C VAL A 131 16.54 6.97 7.48
N VAL A 132 15.95 7.80 6.65
CA VAL A 132 14.60 7.61 6.10
C VAL A 132 14.73 7.23 4.63
N ARG A 133 14.06 6.15 4.23
CA ARG A 133 13.96 5.80 2.81
C ARG A 133 12.87 6.63 2.15
N MET A 134 13.26 7.36 1.13
CA MET A 134 12.39 8.19 0.31
C MET A 134 11.90 7.39 -0.89
N TYR A 135 10.63 7.53 -1.29
CA TYR A 135 10.03 6.82 -2.42
C TYR A 135 9.36 7.79 -3.37
N THR A 136 9.72 7.73 -4.65
CA THR A 136 9.06 8.51 -5.70
C THR A 136 8.64 7.61 -6.85
N ALA A 137 7.41 7.81 -7.34
CA ALA A 137 6.95 7.18 -8.57
C ALA A 137 7.34 8.05 -9.77
N VAL A 138 8.01 7.43 -10.72
CA VAL A 138 8.54 8.00 -11.95
C VAL A 138 7.74 7.42 -13.12
N PHE A 139 7.36 8.29 -14.05
CA PHE A 139 6.52 7.92 -15.19
C PHE A 139 7.23 6.96 -16.16
N MET A 140 8.50 7.26 -16.43
CA MET A 140 9.47 6.43 -17.13
C MET A 140 10.87 6.97 -16.86
N GLU A 141 11.88 6.14 -17.08
CA GLU A 141 13.28 6.55 -16.95
C GLU A 141 13.58 7.76 -17.86
N ALA A 142 14.23 8.78 -17.29
CA ALA A 142 14.47 10.06 -17.95
C ALA A 142 15.87 10.60 -17.66
N ILE A 143 16.88 9.72 -17.65
CA ILE A 143 18.28 10.05 -17.34
C ILE A 143 18.78 11.19 -18.24
N GLY A 144 19.16 12.32 -17.62
CA GLY A 144 19.72 13.49 -18.32
C GLY A 144 18.73 14.22 -19.24
N SER A 145 17.45 13.83 -19.24
CA SER A 145 16.37 14.53 -19.94
C SER A 145 15.71 15.53 -19.00
N ASN A 146 15.08 16.60 -19.50
CA ASN A 146 14.24 17.48 -18.67
C ASN A 146 12.74 17.21 -18.82
N GLN A 147 12.37 16.18 -19.59
CA GLN A 147 10.98 15.90 -19.94
C GLN A 147 10.16 15.39 -18.75
N PHE A 148 10.73 14.49 -17.95
CA PHE A 148 10.07 13.90 -16.79
C PHE A 148 10.95 14.03 -15.55
N LYS A 149 10.32 14.04 -14.38
CA LYS A 149 11.05 13.85 -13.12
C LYS A 149 11.65 12.44 -13.08
N ASP A 150 12.84 12.30 -12.54
CA ASP A 150 13.46 11.00 -12.26
C ASP A 150 14.44 11.14 -11.08
N VAL A 151 14.81 10.02 -10.49
CA VAL A 151 15.91 9.92 -9.53
C VAL A 151 16.80 8.77 -9.96
N TYR A 152 18.05 9.08 -10.29
CA TYR A 152 19.01 8.09 -10.77
C TYR A 152 20.35 8.25 -10.06
N GLN A 153 21.24 7.28 -10.25
CA GLN A 153 22.53 7.23 -9.58
C GLN A 153 23.65 7.37 -10.60
N GLU A 154 24.58 8.28 -10.37
CA GLU A 154 25.75 8.41 -11.24
C GLU A 154 26.65 7.16 -11.12
N PRO A 155 27.04 6.50 -12.23
CA PRO A 155 27.74 5.21 -12.18
C PRO A 155 29.09 5.27 -11.45
N ALA A 156 29.84 6.35 -11.63
CA ALA A 156 31.21 6.52 -11.13
C ALA A 156 31.24 6.88 -9.64
N THR A 157 30.49 7.90 -9.23
CA THR A 157 30.53 8.43 -7.85
C THR A 157 29.49 7.80 -6.94
N LYS A 158 28.50 7.09 -7.52
CA LYS A 158 27.28 6.63 -6.84
C LYS A 158 26.43 7.77 -6.27
N LYS A 159 26.70 9.03 -6.64
CA LYS A 159 25.89 10.18 -6.22
C LYS A 159 24.46 10.02 -6.72
N ILE A 160 23.50 10.31 -5.85
CA ILE A 160 22.08 10.37 -6.23
C ILE A 160 21.84 11.69 -6.97
N ILE A 161 21.28 11.59 -8.17
CA ILE A 161 20.85 12.72 -8.98
C ILE A 161 19.33 12.76 -8.94
N ILE A 162 18.79 13.82 -8.35
CA ILE A 162 17.36 14.08 -8.31
C ILE A 162 17.05 15.09 -9.40
N GLN A 163 16.30 14.65 -10.39
CA GLN A 163 15.80 15.45 -11.48
C GLN A 163 14.33 15.74 -11.22
N ASP A 164 14.03 16.96 -10.83
CA ASP A 164 12.66 17.43 -10.70
C ASP A 164 12.10 17.89 -12.05
N SER A 165 10.77 17.95 -12.13
CA SER A 165 10.07 18.59 -13.25
C SER A 165 9.24 19.72 -12.67
N GLY A 166 9.53 20.95 -13.10
CA GLY A 166 8.83 22.14 -12.62
C GLY A 166 9.20 22.60 -11.20
N GLY A 167 10.39 22.25 -10.69
CA GLY A 167 10.87 22.73 -9.39
C GLY A 167 10.37 21.92 -8.19
N VAL A 168 9.66 20.81 -8.41
CA VAL A 168 9.07 19.99 -7.36
C VAL A 168 9.40 18.51 -7.53
N LEU A 169 9.81 17.88 -6.42
CA LEU A 169 9.89 16.43 -6.30
C LEU A 169 8.74 15.93 -5.44
N TRP A 170 7.85 15.15 -6.06
CA TRP A 170 6.81 14.39 -5.37
C TRP A 170 7.41 13.12 -4.77
N VAL A 171 7.41 13.01 -3.43
CA VAL A 171 8.10 11.92 -2.72
C VAL A 171 7.41 11.60 -1.40
N GLY A 172 7.42 10.32 -0.99
CA GLY A 172 6.97 9.88 0.33
C GLY A 172 8.14 9.42 1.20
N GLY A 173 8.06 9.62 2.52
CA GLY A 173 9.04 9.15 3.50
C GLY A 173 8.61 7.84 4.17
N GLY A 174 9.54 6.88 4.31
CA GLY A 174 9.36 5.67 5.11
C GLY A 174 8.52 4.56 4.46
N GLN A 175 7.35 4.90 3.90
CA GLN A 175 6.40 3.92 3.35
C GLN A 175 6.26 3.98 1.82
N PRO A 176 6.25 2.83 1.12
CA PRO A 176 6.14 2.80 -0.34
C PRO A 176 4.70 2.90 -0.88
N LEU A 177 3.68 2.88 -0.02
CA LEU A 177 2.27 2.73 -0.43
C LEU A 177 1.84 3.78 -1.47
N ARG A 178 2.17 5.05 -1.25
CA ARG A 178 1.78 6.12 -2.18
C ARG A 178 2.51 6.02 -3.52
N ALA A 179 3.79 5.65 -3.50
CA ALA A 179 4.55 5.42 -4.73
C ALA A 179 3.97 4.24 -5.53
N LEU A 180 3.56 3.16 -4.86
CA LEU A 180 2.84 2.05 -5.50
C LEU A 180 1.51 2.50 -6.12
N LYS A 181 0.69 3.28 -5.40
CA LYS A 181 -0.56 3.84 -5.94
C LYS A 181 -0.32 4.63 -7.24
N TRP A 182 0.70 5.48 -7.27
CA TRP A 182 1.07 6.25 -8.47
C TRP A 182 1.63 5.37 -9.59
N MET A 183 2.46 4.38 -9.26
CA MET A 183 2.96 3.42 -10.24
C MET A 183 1.81 2.68 -10.92
N GLU A 184 0.81 2.22 -10.16
CA GLU A 184 -0.41 1.63 -10.72
C GLU A 184 -1.15 2.61 -11.63
N LYS A 185 -1.31 3.89 -11.23
CA LYS A 185 -1.97 4.91 -12.08
C LYS A 185 -1.22 5.10 -13.40
N TYR A 186 0.11 5.19 -13.34
CA TYR A 186 0.94 5.41 -14.51
C TYR A 186 0.91 4.26 -15.51
N LYS A 187 0.67 3.00 -15.12
CA LYS A 187 0.52 1.88 -16.07
C LYS A 187 -0.55 2.10 -17.13
N TYR A 188 -1.59 2.87 -16.79
CA TYR A 188 -2.69 3.21 -17.68
C TYR A 188 -2.50 4.56 -18.36
N SER A 189 -1.34 5.19 -18.18
CA SER A 189 -1.08 6.53 -18.73
C SER A 189 -0.23 6.42 -19.99
N VAL A 190 -0.44 7.38 -20.89
CA VAL A 190 0.35 7.55 -22.12
C VAL A 190 1.06 8.89 -22.08
N ASP A 191 2.30 8.93 -22.56
CA ASP A 191 3.00 10.20 -22.74
C ASP A 191 2.20 11.06 -23.74
N PRO A 192 1.73 12.27 -23.36
CA PRO A 192 0.94 13.10 -24.25
C PRO A 192 1.71 13.52 -25.51
N ASN A 193 3.04 13.61 -25.44
CA ASN A 193 3.90 14.05 -26.54
C ASN A 193 4.24 12.90 -27.50
N THR A 194 4.67 11.76 -26.95
CA THR A 194 5.14 10.63 -27.78
C THR A 194 4.07 9.57 -28.05
N LYS A 195 2.93 9.64 -27.35
CA LYS A 195 1.85 8.64 -27.35
C LYS A 195 2.31 7.23 -26.93
N LYS A 196 3.50 7.11 -26.33
CA LYS A 196 4.01 5.84 -25.81
C LYS A 196 3.38 5.54 -24.46
N ALA A 197 3.07 4.28 -24.23
CA ALA A 197 2.65 3.80 -22.92
C ALA A 197 3.74 4.10 -21.88
N ALA A 198 3.33 4.50 -20.68
CA ALA A 198 4.26 4.70 -19.59
C ALA A 198 4.97 3.39 -19.21
N ARG A 199 6.16 3.52 -18.64
CA ARG A 199 6.92 2.40 -18.07
C ARG A 199 7.32 2.79 -16.66
N PRO A 200 6.37 2.74 -15.71
CA PRO A 200 6.56 3.39 -14.43
C PRO A 200 7.58 2.64 -13.57
N ILE A 201 8.37 3.43 -12.85
CA ILE A 201 9.42 2.96 -11.94
C ILE A 201 9.17 3.62 -10.59
N ILE A 202 9.39 2.90 -9.50
CA ILE A 202 9.57 3.53 -8.19
C ILE A 202 11.07 3.65 -7.95
N ARG A 203 11.55 4.87 -7.74
CA ARG A 203 12.92 5.13 -7.30
C ARG A 203 12.90 5.34 -5.79
N SER A 204 13.75 4.64 -5.06
CA SER A 204 13.96 4.88 -3.64
C SER A 204 15.41 5.18 -3.31
N PHE A 205 15.65 6.09 -2.38
CA PHE A 205 16.98 6.47 -1.92
C PHE A 205 16.90 6.82 -0.43
N GLN A 206 18.04 6.86 0.24
CA GLN A 206 18.11 7.17 1.66
C GLN A 206 18.48 8.64 1.88
N LEU A 207 17.90 9.22 2.93
CA LEU A 207 18.20 10.55 3.44
C LEU A 207 18.46 10.47 4.94
N PRO A 208 19.45 11.19 5.50
CA PRO A 208 19.61 11.25 6.95
C PRO A 208 18.32 11.73 7.64
N ALA A 209 17.92 11.08 8.73
CA ALA A 209 16.62 11.34 9.36
C ALA A 209 16.48 12.80 9.83
N ASN A 210 17.56 13.42 10.31
CA ASN A 210 17.56 14.85 10.69
C ASN A 210 17.29 15.79 9.51
N ILE A 211 17.78 15.46 8.31
CA ILE A 211 17.52 16.24 7.09
C ILE A 211 16.06 16.05 6.68
N TYR A 212 15.55 14.82 6.74
CA TYR A 212 14.14 14.54 6.54
C TYR A 212 13.25 15.37 7.49
N GLN A 213 13.62 15.46 8.78
CA GLN A 213 12.93 16.29 9.77
C GLN A 213 12.79 17.73 9.33
N GLN A 214 13.90 18.32 8.89
CA GLN A 214 13.96 19.73 8.53
C GLN A 214 13.04 20.01 7.35
N ILE A 215 13.08 19.15 6.33
CA ILE A 215 12.20 19.25 5.15
C ILE A 215 10.73 19.12 5.56
N SER A 216 10.39 18.09 6.36
CA SER A 216 9.02 17.84 6.81
C SER A 216 8.50 18.95 7.73
N ALA A 217 9.33 19.49 8.63
CA ALA A 217 8.98 20.59 9.52
C ALA A 217 8.67 21.88 8.76
N ALA A 218 9.47 22.17 7.73
CA ALA A 218 9.30 23.35 6.89
C ALA A 218 8.02 23.29 6.05
N ALA A 219 7.50 22.09 5.77
CA ALA A 219 6.38 21.92 4.87
C ALA A 219 5.11 22.69 5.28
N GLU A 220 4.36 23.16 4.29
CA GLU A 220 3.08 23.86 4.42
C GLU A 220 1.93 23.01 3.85
N PRO A 221 0.67 23.30 4.18
CA PRO A 221 -0.47 22.65 3.53
C PRO A 221 -0.49 22.91 2.01
N GLU A 222 -0.94 21.94 1.22
CA GLU A 222 -0.97 22.03 -0.26
C GLU A 222 -1.66 23.29 -0.79
N ASP A 223 -2.73 23.74 -0.13
CA ASP A 223 -3.51 24.91 -0.53
C ASP A 223 -2.70 26.23 -0.48
N ASN A 224 -1.65 26.30 0.36
CA ASN A 224 -0.69 27.42 0.35
C ASN A 224 0.37 27.28 -0.75
N GLY A 225 0.45 26.10 -1.36
CA GLY A 225 1.43 25.72 -2.36
C GLY A 225 1.64 26.76 -3.46
N PRO A 226 0.57 27.27 -4.10
CA PRO A 226 0.70 28.24 -5.19
C PRO A 226 1.33 29.57 -4.77
N ALA A 227 1.18 30.01 -3.51
CA ALA A 227 1.60 31.31 -3.03
C ALA A 227 3.10 31.39 -2.68
N ASN A 228 3.68 30.28 -2.20
CA ASN A 228 5.08 30.22 -1.79
C ASN A 228 5.79 29.07 -2.50
N LYS A 229 6.41 29.32 -3.65
CA LYS A 229 7.11 28.28 -4.44
C LYS A 229 8.36 27.71 -3.75
N ASP A 230 8.82 28.31 -2.66
CA ASP A 230 10.03 27.90 -1.96
C ASP A 230 9.76 26.95 -0.79
N SER A 231 8.54 26.93 -0.24
CA SER A 231 8.18 26.07 0.90
C SER A 231 7.70 24.70 0.44
N SER A 232 8.29 23.59 0.87
CA SER A 232 7.74 22.24 0.63
C SER A 232 6.26 22.16 1.02
N ILE A 233 5.49 21.30 0.35
CA ILE A 233 4.06 21.11 0.65
C ILE A 233 3.76 19.69 1.10
N ASN A 234 2.85 19.55 2.06
CA ASN A 234 2.19 18.30 2.38
C ASN A 234 0.99 18.15 1.47
N VAL A 235 0.96 17.09 0.68
CA VAL A 235 -0.06 16.88 -0.36
C VAL A 235 -0.95 15.67 -0.09
N ASP A 236 -0.96 15.23 1.17
CA ASP A 236 -1.77 14.09 1.55
C ASP A 236 -2.94 14.54 2.42
N VAL A 237 -4.12 14.32 1.85
CA VAL A 237 -5.41 14.59 2.47
C VAL A 237 -6.11 13.28 2.85
N HIS A 238 -6.00 12.18 2.09
CA HIS A 238 -6.93 11.04 2.28
C HIS A 238 -6.42 9.62 1.97
N ALA A 239 -5.17 9.38 1.52
CA ALA A 239 -4.82 8.06 0.97
C ALA A 239 -3.47 7.48 1.39
N ALA A 240 -2.54 8.29 1.84
CA ALA A 240 -1.38 7.82 2.57
C ALA A 240 -1.03 8.90 3.60
N SER A 241 0.00 8.64 4.38
CA SER A 241 0.61 9.67 5.18
C SER A 241 1.97 10.02 4.59
N ASP A 242 2.49 11.19 4.96
CA ASP A 242 3.92 11.51 4.79
C ASP A 242 4.34 11.70 3.32
N GLN A 243 3.43 12.22 2.48
CA GLN A 243 3.72 12.62 1.09
C GLN A 243 4.00 14.12 0.98
N TRP A 244 5.07 14.43 0.26
CA TRP A 244 5.61 15.78 0.12
C TRP A 244 5.77 16.17 -1.36
N GLY A 245 5.43 17.42 -1.67
CA GLY A 245 5.96 18.14 -2.82
C GLY A 245 7.16 18.97 -2.36
N VAL A 246 8.37 18.39 -2.46
CA VAL A 246 9.60 19.02 -1.98
C VAL A 246 10.12 19.99 -3.04
N ARG A 247 10.36 21.25 -2.66
CA ARG A 247 10.75 22.34 -3.56
C ARG A 247 11.69 23.34 -2.90
N GLY A 248 12.18 24.29 -3.69
CA GLY A 248 13.01 25.39 -3.20
C GLY A 248 14.26 24.92 -2.42
N PRO A 249 14.60 25.59 -1.30
CA PRO A 249 15.74 25.22 -0.46
C PRO A 249 15.69 23.78 0.07
N SER A 250 14.49 23.25 0.35
CA SER A 250 14.35 21.86 0.82
C SER A 250 14.73 20.85 -0.26
N LEU A 251 14.40 21.12 -1.53
CA LEU A 251 14.80 20.26 -2.65
C LEU A 251 16.30 20.34 -2.91
N ALA A 252 16.89 21.53 -2.79
CA ALA A 252 18.35 21.70 -2.87
C ALA A 252 19.06 20.91 -1.76
N MET A 253 18.58 21.01 -0.52
CA MET A 253 19.08 20.24 0.61
C MET A 253 18.95 18.73 0.38
N MET A 254 17.81 18.25 -0.14
CA MET A 254 17.62 16.84 -0.47
C MET A 254 18.60 16.37 -1.55
N LYS A 255 18.81 17.16 -2.61
CA LYS A 255 19.78 16.88 -3.68
C LYS A 255 21.20 16.76 -3.15
N GLU A 256 21.57 17.60 -2.20
CA GLU A 256 22.91 17.61 -1.61
C GLU A 256 23.12 16.45 -0.64
N LYS A 257 22.11 16.15 0.19
CA LYS A 257 22.24 15.23 1.34
C LYS A 257 21.76 13.80 1.08
N ALA A 258 21.20 13.51 -0.11
CA ALA A 258 20.84 12.15 -0.48
C ALA A 258 22.08 11.23 -0.43
N ILE A 259 21.95 10.08 0.22
CA ILE A 259 23.08 9.20 0.51
C ILE A 259 23.54 8.51 -0.78
N PRO A 260 24.81 8.69 -1.21
CA PRO A 260 25.35 8.00 -2.38
C PRO A 260 25.26 6.48 -2.25
N GLY A 261 25.00 5.78 -3.35
CA GLY A 261 24.92 4.32 -3.38
C GLY A 261 23.61 3.74 -2.86
N SER A 262 22.69 4.56 -2.36
CA SER A 262 21.45 4.10 -1.72
C SER A 262 20.26 3.85 -2.67
N LEU A 263 20.43 4.08 -3.98
CA LEU A 263 19.35 3.97 -4.96
C LEU A 263 18.91 2.51 -5.13
N ILE A 264 17.61 2.28 -4.95
CA ILE A 264 16.93 1.05 -5.38
C ILE A 264 15.79 1.44 -6.31
N SER A 265 15.76 0.81 -7.49
CA SER A 265 14.73 0.95 -8.50
C SER A 265 13.83 -0.27 -8.51
N TYR A 266 12.53 -0.02 -8.47
CA TYR A 266 11.50 -1.06 -8.49
C TYR A 266 10.59 -0.89 -9.70
N ALA A 267 10.35 -1.97 -10.44
CA ALA A 267 9.36 -1.99 -11.52
C ALA A 267 8.73 -3.38 -11.66
N ASP A 268 7.64 -3.48 -12.41
CA ASP A 268 7.02 -4.76 -12.76
C ASP A 268 7.71 -5.44 -13.96
N ASP A 269 8.36 -4.64 -14.81
CA ASP A 269 9.24 -5.10 -15.88
C ASP A 269 10.60 -4.43 -15.68
N LEU A 270 11.65 -5.24 -15.49
CA LEU A 270 12.99 -4.71 -15.22
C LEU A 270 13.78 -4.44 -16.52
N SER A 271 13.30 -4.92 -17.67
CA SER A 271 14.04 -4.92 -18.94
C SER A 271 14.34 -3.53 -19.49
N PHE A 272 13.60 -2.52 -19.04
CA PHE A 272 13.73 -1.14 -19.53
C PHE A 272 14.51 -0.22 -18.59
N ILE A 273 14.92 -0.69 -17.40
CA ILE A 273 15.68 0.12 -16.44
C ILE A 273 17.16 0.06 -16.80
N SER A 274 17.82 1.21 -16.88
CA SER A 274 19.27 1.24 -17.11
C SER A 274 20.03 0.60 -15.94
N PRO A 275 20.85 -0.44 -16.18
CA PRO A 275 21.65 -1.06 -15.12
C PRO A 275 22.72 -0.12 -14.55
N ALA A 276 23.21 0.83 -15.36
CA ALA A 276 24.27 1.74 -14.95
C ALA A 276 23.76 2.82 -13.98
N TYR A 277 22.53 3.31 -14.21
CA TYR A 277 21.96 4.45 -13.50
C TYR A 277 20.85 4.08 -12.52
N GLY A 278 20.31 2.86 -12.60
CA GLY A 278 19.20 2.38 -11.78
C GLY A 278 19.58 1.97 -10.35
N GLY A 279 20.86 2.02 -9.97
CA GLY A 279 21.31 1.52 -8.68
C GLY A 279 21.06 0.02 -8.54
N GLN A 280 20.53 -0.42 -7.39
CA GLN A 280 20.01 -1.78 -7.26
C GLN A 280 18.65 -1.88 -7.96
N VAL A 281 18.47 -2.86 -8.85
CA VAL A 281 17.21 -3.06 -9.58
C VAL A 281 16.51 -4.32 -9.05
N THR A 282 15.21 -4.23 -8.74
CA THR A 282 14.41 -5.37 -8.29
C THR A 282 12.93 -5.20 -8.62
N TYR A 283 12.12 -6.23 -8.43
CA TYR A 283 10.69 -6.18 -8.71
C TYR A 283 9.93 -5.34 -7.69
N ALA A 284 8.93 -4.57 -8.14
CA ALA A 284 8.03 -3.81 -7.25
C ALA A 284 7.21 -4.70 -6.30
N ASP A 285 7.16 -5.99 -6.60
CA ASP A 285 6.64 -7.05 -5.78
C ASP A 285 7.27 -7.12 -4.38
N VAL A 286 8.54 -6.75 -4.24
CA VAL A 286 9.20 -6.62 -2.93
C VAL A 286 8.48 -5.57 -2.06
N LEU A 287 8.05 -4.46 -2.65
CA LEU A 287 7.34 -3.40 -1.94
C LEU A 287 5.89 -3.82 -1.62
N ARG A 288 5.23 -4.51 -2.54
CA ARG A 288 3.89 -5.07 -2.30
C ARG A 288 3.91 -6.05 -1.14
N ASN A 289 4.84 -7.00 -1.16
CA ASN A 289 5.03 -7.97 -0.08
C ASN A 289 5.37 -7.30 1.26
N ARG A 290 6.16 -6.22 1.26
CA ARG A 290 6.43 -5.43 2.48
C ARG A 290 5.16 -4.81 3.07
N LEU A 291 4.20 -4.43 2.24
CA LEU A 291 2.87 -3.98 2.65
C LEU A 291 1.90 -5.15 2.90
N GLY A 292 2.39 -6.39 2.87
CA GLY A 292 1.58 -7.61 2.99
C GLY A 292 0.78 -7.95 1.74
N VAL A 293 0.76 -7.09 0.71
CA VAL A 293 0.02 -7.31 -0.54
C VAL A 293 0.69 -8.45 -1.32
N PRO A 294 -0.02 -9.53 -1.68
CA PRO A 294 0.57 -10.62 -2.45
C PRO A 294 0.94 -10.14 -3.86
N VAL A 295 1.66 -10.97 -4.60
CA VAL A 295 2.20 -10.61 -5.91
C VAL A 295 1.54 -11.39 -7.03
N ASP A 296 1.26 -12.67 -6.78
CA ASP A 296 0.88 -13.62 -7.83
C ASP A 296 -0.57 -13.49 -8.32
N MET A 297 -1.38 -12.62 -7.71
CA MET A 297 -2.83 -12.57 -7.96
C MET A 297 -3.43 -11.14 -7.92
N THR A 298 -2.60 -10.09 -7.93
CA THR A 298 -3.05 -8.69 -7.72
C THR A 298 -3.28 -7.88 -8.98
N ARG A 299 -2.99 -8.44 -10.15
CA ARG A 299 -3.09 -7.68 -11.41
C ARG A 299 -4.54 -7.30 -11.77
N ASP A 300 -5.51 -8.00 -11.19
CA ASP A 300 -6.92 -7.88 -11.59
C ASP A 300 -7.83 -7.22 -10.53
N VAL A 301 -7.32 -6.91 -9.33
CA VAL A 301 -8.13 -6.27 -8.29
C VAL A 301 -7.89 -4.76 -8.29
N GLU A 302 -8.90 -4.01 -8.73
CA GLU A 302 -8.89 -2.55 -8.76
C GLU A 302 -9.17 -1.96 -7.38
N VAL A 303 -8.15 -1.91 -6.51
CA VAL A 303 -8.31 -1.37 -5.15
C VAL A 303 -8.09 0.14 -5.07
N PHE A 304 -7.16 0.67 -5.86
CA PHE A 304 -6.74 2.08 -5.74
C PHE A 304 -7.24 2.98 -6.86
N LEU A 305 -7.65 2.39 -7.97
CA LEU A 305 -7.96 3.13 -9.19
C LEU A 305 -9.37 2.80 -9.67
N THR A 306 -9.99 3.77 -10.34
CA THR A 306 -11.11 3.54 -11.24
C THR A 306 -10.55 3.48 -12.64
N ARG A 307 -10.69 2.33 -13.31
CA ARG A 307 -10.28 2.21 -14.72
C ARG A 307 -11.37 2.77 -15.64
N PRO A 308 -11.05 3.71 -16.54
CA PRO A 308 -12.01 4.16 -17.55
C PRO A 308 -12.21 3.06 -18.60
N ARG A 309 -13.35 3.12 -19.31
CA ARG A 309 -13.74 2.10 -20.30
C ARG A 309 -12.75 1.94 -21.46
N ASP A 310 -12.03 2.99 -21.80
CA ASP A 310 -11.01 3.01 -22.85
C ASP A 310 -9.64 2.47 -22.37
N GLY A 311 -9.51 2.17 -21.08
CA GLY A 311 -8.30 1.62 -20.48
C GLY A 311 -7.15 2.62 -20.33
N VAL A 312 -7.37 3.92 -20.57
CA VAL A 312 -6.32 4.95 -20.55
C VAL A 312 -6.70 6.07 -19.59
N ASN A 313 -5.75 6.58 -18.80
CA ASN A 313 -5.94 7.61 -17.77
C ASN A 313 -6.79 7.13 -16.59
N ALA A 314 -6.34 6.06 -15.94
CA ALA A 314 -6.92 5.64 -14.66
C ALA A 314 -6.88 6.79 -13.63
N GLU A 315 -7.96 6.94 -12.88
CA GLU A 315 -8.04 7.92 -11.79
C GLU A 315 -7.98 7.22 -10.45
N PHE A 316 -7.53 7.95 -9.42
CA PHE A 316 -7.66 7.44 -8.06
C PHE A 316 -9.13 7.32 -7.72
N GLN A 317 -9.50 6.25 -7.02
CA GLN A 317 -10.84 6.14 -6.48
C GLN A 317 -11.11 7.31 -5.54
N ASP A 318 -12.33 7.85 -5.60
CA ASP A 318 -12.78 8.77 -4.59
C ASP A 318 -12.85 8.06 -3.23
N ARG A 319 -12.85 8.86 -2.17
CA ARG A 319 -12.82 8.36 -0.80
C ARG A 319 -13.98 7.40 -0.49
N HIS A 320 -15.20 7.73 -0.88
CA HIS A 320 -16.37 6.93 -0.54
C HIS A 320 -16.32 5.57 -1.24
N SER A 321 -15.90 5.56 -2.51
CA SER A 321 -15.63 4.33 -3.25
C SER A 321 -14.56 3.48 -2.56
N PHE A 322 -13.46 4.11 -2.13
CA PHE A 322 -12.37 3.43 -1.45
C PHE A 322 -12.79 2.81 -0.10
N GLU A 323 -13.50 3.57 0.75
CA GLU A 323 -14.07 3.08 2.01
C GLU A 323 -15.03 1.91 1.76
N GLY A 324 -15.88 2.02 0.73
CA GLY A 324 -16.77 0.95 0.33
C GLY A 324 -16.03 -0.33 -0.11
N ILE A 325 -14.87 -0.21 -0.77
CA ILE A 325 -14.02 -1.36 -1.10
C ILE A 325 -13.37 -1.92 0.17
N ALA A 326 -12.80 -1.08 1.03
CA ALA A 326 -12.19 -1.51 2.29
C ALA A 326 -13.18 -2.33 3.13
N ASP A 327 -14.39 -1.82 3.33
CA ASP A 327 -15.46 -2.50 4.05
C ASP A 327 -15.86 -3.82 3.39
N LYS A 328 -16.01 -3.84 2.06
CA LYS A 328 -16.36 -5.08 1.33
C LYS A 328 -15.28 -6.15 1.51
N LEU A 329 -14.00 -5.80 1.31
CA LEU A 329 -12.89 -6.73 1.43
C LEU A 329 -12.75 -7.25 2.87
N MET A 330 -12.88 -6.36 3.86
CA MET A 330 -12.87 -6.75 5.28
C MET A 330 -14.04 -7.65 5.62
N CYS A 331 -15.24 -7.38 5.11
CA CYS A 331 -16.39 -8.23 5.34
C CYS A 331 -16.24 -9.62 4.70
N ILE A 332 -15.72 -9.72 3.47
CA ILE A 332 -15.41 -11.01 2.83
C ILE A 332 -14.42 -11.79 3.70
N TYR A 333 -13.33 -11.15 4.13
CA TYR A 333 -12.32 -11.79 4.96
C TYR A 333 -12.88 -12.21 6.34
N GLY A 334 -13.70 -11.36 6.95
CA GLY A 334 -14.38 -11.64 8.22
C GLY A 334 -15.33 -12.83 8.13
N VAL A 335 -16.14 -12.91 7.06
CA VAL A 335 -17.03 -14.06 6.82
C VAL A 335 -16.23 -15.34 6.62
N TRP A 336 -15.14 -15.28 5.84
CA TRP A 336 -14.30 -16.45 5.56
C TRP A 336 -13.58 -16.99 6.80
N THR A 337 -13.02 -16.10 7.62
CA THR A 337 -12.28 -16.44 8.85
C THR A 337 -13.19 -16.72 10.04
N GLY A 338 -14.46 -16.28 9.98
CA GLY A 338 -15.38 -16.28 11.11
C GLY A 338 -15.10 -15.18 12.14
N ASN A 339 -14.36 -14.13 11.76
CA ASN A 339 -14.08 -13.00 12.63
C ASN A 339 -15.15 -11.89 12.49
N GLU A 340 -16.11 -11.87 13.41
CA GLU A 340 -17.20 -10.88 13.46
C GLU A 340 -16.70 -9.42 13.61
N GLN A 341 -15.49 -9.20 14.14
CA GLN A 341 -14.95 -7.85 14.31
C GLN A 341 -14.63 -7.17 12.97
N PHE A 342 -14.41 -7.95 11.91
CA PHE A 342 -14.16 -7.45 10.57
C PHE A 342 -15.44 -7.12 9.80
N LEU A 343 -16.61 -7.44 10.36
CA LEU A 343 -17.89 -7.24 9.70
C LEU A 343 -18.46 -5.85 10.01
N SER A 344 -18.80 -5.10 8.96
CA SER A 344 -19.63 -3.90 9.11
C SER A 344 -20.98 -4.24 9.73
N GLU A 345 -21.66 -3.24 10.29
CA GLU A 345 -22.94 -3.43 10.97
C GLU A 345 -23.99 -4.12 10.08
N SER A 346 -24.04 -3.76 8.79
CA SER A 346 -24.96 -4.37 7.83
C SER A 346 -24.71 -5.87 7.62
N TRP A 347 -23.44 -6.29 7.63
CA TRP A 347 -23.08 -7.71 7.52
C TRP A 347 -23.34 -8.46 8.82
N ARG A 348 -23.07 -7.83 9.98
CA ARG A 348 -23.38 -8.41 11.30
C ARG A 348 -24.86 -8.71 11.48
N LYS A 349 -25.75 -7.83 11.00
CA LYS A 349 -27.21 -8.03 11.03
C LYS A 349 -27.72 -9.10 10.06
N THR A 350 -26.92 -9.49 9.08
CA THR A 350 -27.28 -10.55 8.12
C THR A 350 -27.10 -11.92 8.76
N PRO A 351 -28.04 -12.87 8.68
CA PRO A 351 -27.87 -14.23 9.21
C PRO A 351 -26.69 -14.96 8.54
N GLY A 352 -26.00 -15.84 9.28
CA GLY A 352 -24.79 -16.54 8.81
C GLY A 352 -24.85 -17.12 7.40
N PRO A 353 -25.85 -17.98 7.06
CA PRO A 353 -25.99 -18.51 5.70
C PRO A 353 -26.15 -17.43 4.63
N ALA A 354 -26.93 -16.39 4.92
CA ALA A 354 -27.15 -15.27 4.00
C ALA A 354 -25.89 -14.39 3.81
N ARG A 355 -24.96 -14.38 4.79
CA ARG A 355 -23.66 -13.69 4.64
C ARG A 355 -22.77 -14.39 3.63
N LEU A 356 -22.77 -15.72 3.61
CA LEU A 356 -22.05 -16.48 2.60
C LEU A 356 -22.62 -16.16 1.21
N ASP A 357 -23.93 -16.23 1.03
CA ASP A 357 -24.54 -15.88 -0.28
C ASP A 357 -24.21 -14.45 -0.71
N ARG A 358 -24.15 -13.51 0.24
CA ARG A 358 -23.70 -12.14 -0.01
C ARG A 358 -22.23 -12.10 -0.45
N MET A 359 -21.34 -12.81 0.26
CA MET A 359 -19.92 -12.96 -0.12
C MET A 359 -19.78 -13.51 -1.55
N ARG A 360 -20.54 -14.55 -1.91
CA ARG A 360 -20.52 -15.13 -3.26
C ARG A 360 -20.88 -14.11 -4.33
N ARG A 361 -21.95 -13.34 -4.11
CA ARG A 361 -22.38 -12.30 -5.06
C ARG A 361 -21.27 -11.27 -5.26
N VAL A 362 -20.66 -10.79 -4.18
CA VAL A 362 -19.57 -9.81 -4.27
C VAL A 362 -18.37 -10.39 -5.02
N LEU A 363 -17.96 -11.64 -4.76
CA LEU A 363 -16.89 -12.30 -5.50
C LEU A 363 -17.22 -12.39 -7.00
N LYS A 364 -18.44 -12.81 -7.33
CA LYS A 364 -18.92 -12.89 -8.72
C LYS A 364 -18.92 -11.54 -9.42
N ASP A 365 -19.34 -10.48 -8.74
CA ASP A 365 -19.35 -9.11 -9.29
C ASP A 365 -17.94 -8.61 -9.63
N HIS A 366 -16.89 -9.20 -9.04
CA HIS A 366 -15.49 -8.92 -9.30
C HIS A 366 -14.81 -10.01 -10.17
N GLY A 367 -15.61 -10.81 -10.90
CA GLY A 367 -15.09 -11.81 -11.83
C GLY A 367 -14.56 -13.10 -11.17
N VAL A 368 -14.68 -13.24 -9.85
CA VAL A 368 -14.30 -14.47 -9.13
C VAL A 368 -15.49 -15.42 -9.13
N ILE A 369 -15.51 -16.32 -10.11
CA ILE A 369 -16.54 -17.35 -10.25
C ILE A 369 -16.14 -18.57 -9.43
N VAL A 370 -17.00 -18.96 -8.49
CA VAL A 370 -16.84 -20.19 -7.69
C VAL A 370 -17.87 -21.21 -8.13
N ASP A 371 -17.42 -22.44 -8.41
CA ASP A 371 -18.31 -23.56 -8.72
C ASP A 371 -19.39 -23.77 -7.66
N GLU A 372 -20.58 -24.19 -8.11
CA GLU A 372 -21.74 -24.40 -7.24
C GLU A 372 -21.52 -25.54 -6.24
N GLY A 373 -20.85 -26.62 -6.66
CA GLY A 373 -20.49 -27.74 -5.80
C GLY A 373 -19.52 -27.33 -4.70
N VAL A 374 -18.49 -26.57 -5.06
CA VAL A 374 -17.53 -26.00 -4.09
C VAL A 374 -18.24 -25.05 -3.12
N TRP A 375 -19.13 -24.19 -3.61
CA TRP A 375 -19.85 -23.25 -2.77
C TRP A 375 -20.80 -23.91 -1.75
N LYS A 376 -21.49 -24.99 -2.14
CA LYS A 376 -22.30 -25.80 -1.22
C LYS A 376 -21.48 -26.39 -0.07
N LYS A 377 -20.18 -26.66 -0.31
CA LYS A 377 -19.26 -27.12 0.73
C LYS A 377 -18.78 -25.99 1.62
N VAL A 378 -18.49 -24.82 1.07
CA VAL A 378 -18.23 -23.59 1.86
C VAL A 378 -19.39 -23.32 2.83
N THR A 379 -20.63 -23.43 2.37
CA THR A 379 -21.84 -23.14 3.18
C THR A 379 -22.18 -24.19 4.23
N SER A 380 -21.77 -25.45 4.03
CA SER A 380 -21.90 -26.50 5.05
C SER A 380 -20.72 -26.53 6.02
N ALA A 381 -19.58 -25.96 5.65
CA ALA A 381 -18.43 -25.77 6.52
C ALA A 381 -18.70 -24.60 7.47
N GLY A 382 -19.17 -24.86 8.69
CA GLY A 382 -19.38 -23.81 9.69
C GLY A 382 -18.17 -22.87 9.92
N ASN A 383 -16.97 -23.27 9.51
CA ASN A 383 -15.81 -22.40 9.30
C ASN A 383 -15.04 -22.81 8.03
N PRO A 384 -15.13 -22.05 6.92
CA PRO A 384 -14.46 -22.37 5.66
C PRO A 384 -12.93 -22.42 5.76
N SER A 385 -12.32 -21.53 6.55
CA SER A 385 -10.86 -21.47 6.72
C SER A 385 -10.31 -22.75 7.36
N ARG A 386 -10.98 -23.30 8.39
CA ARG A 386 -10.60 -24.59 9.00
C ARG A 386 -10.69 -25.75 8.02
N LEU A 387 -11.75 -25.78 7.21
CA LEU A 387 -11.91 -26.85 6.23
C LEU A 387 -10.81 -26.83 5.17
N ALA A 388 -10.35 -25.63 4.78
CA ALA A 388 -9.31 -25.49 3.77
C ALA A 388 -7.94 -25.97 4.26
N GLN A 389 -7.65 -25.77 5.55
CA GLN A 389 -6.44 -26.31 6.17
C GLN A 389 -6.39 -27.84 6.08
N SER A 390 -7.49 -28.51 6.43
CA SER A 390 -7.61 -29.97 6.28
C SER A 390 -7.54 -30.42 4.81
N GLY A 391 -8.09 -29.62 3.89
CA GLY A 391 -7.99 -29.88 2.45
C GLY A 391 -6.56 -29.81 1.90
N MET A 392 -5.79 -28.81 2.32
CA MET A 392 -4.38 -28.67 1.94
C MET A 392 -3.54 -29.86 2.41
N GLU A 393 -3.74 -30.34 3.64
CA GLU A 393 -3.07 -31.54 4.15
C GLU A 393 -3.38 -32.78 3.30
N MET A 394 -4.64 -32.93 2.90
CA MET A 394 -5.06 -34.04 2.05
C MET A 394 -4.44 -33.95 0.64
N LEU A 395 -4.43 -32.77 0.00
CA LEU A 395 -3.78 -32.59 -1.30
C LEU A 395 -2.27 -32.91 -1.26
N ARG A 396 -1.57 -32.53 -0.18
CA ARG A 396 -0.15 -32.90 0.03
C ARG A 396 0.03 -34.41 0.09
N ARG A 397 -0.83 -35.12 0.83
CA ARG A 397 -0.77 -36.58 0.96
C ARG A 397 -0.86 -37.31 -0.39
N TYR A 398 -1.54 -36.73 -1.36
CA TYR A 398 -1.74 -37.29 -2.71
C TYR A 398 -0.87 -36.64 -3.79
N ASN A 399 0.20 -35.91 -3.41
CA ASN A 399 1.13 -35.24 -4.34
C ASN A 399 0.43 -34.35 -5.37
N ARG A 400 -0.70 -33.73 -4.99
CA ARG A 400 -1.39 -32.75 -5.84
C ARG A 400 -0.78 -31.37 -5.62
N PRO A 401 -0.59 -30.56 -6.68
CA PRO A 401 -0.07 -29.20 -6.53
C PRO A 401 -1.07 -28.33 -5.77
N ILE A 402 -0.56 -27.63 -4.74
CA ILE A 402 -1.27 -26.56 -4.05
C ILE A 402 -0.93 -25.28 -4.80
N THR A 403 -1.81 -24.87 -5.69
CA THR A 403 -1.74 -23.58 -6.40
C THR A 403 -2.43 -22.51 -5.58
#